data_AF-A0A383B0N4-F1
#
_entry.id   AF-A0A383B0N4-F1
#
_cell.length_a   1.000
_cell.length_b   1.000
_cell.length_c   1.000
_cell.angle_alpha   90.00
_cell.angle_beta   90.00
_cell.angle_gamma   90.00
#
_symmetry.space_group_name_H-M   'P 1'
#
loop_
_entity.id
_entity.type
_entity.pdbx_description
1 polymer ?
#
loop_
_entity_poly.entity_id
_entity_poly.type
_entity_poly.pdbx_seq_one_letter_code
_entity_poly.pdbx_strand_id
1 'polypeptide(L)'
;MPEACGRVEIGSFVMKKTTRLFITALLSTVGPFVNAQKIDIKIDSLSELAVPPGFEKIDQEIVISTMEAQMKYDVRSFSVKPNAKVKLVFKNPDTLPHNLIICTPGKKKGGDRGQEVIDAVLKLGDKGVEQNWEPKGHPRILVTSGMVQPKKETTMYFKAPKQEGDYPYICTFPGHFQLMNGMMGVSRNANPITNLTYKFYHGSWGKMPDFSKLEPKKAGVLANGL
;
A
#
# COMPACT_ATOMS: atom_id res chain seq x y z
N MET A 1 -69.79 9.60 -18.31
CA MET A 1 -68.91 10.79 -18.47
C MET A 1 -69.67 11.98 -17.90
N PRO A 2 -69.09 12.88 -17.07
CA PRO A 2 -67.70 13.36 -17.01
C PRO A 2 -66.95 12.94 -15.71
N GLU A 3 -65.65 12.64 -15.78
CA GLU A 3 -64.47 13.49 -15.51
C GLU A 3 -64.25 13.87 -14.03
N ALA A 4 -63.37 13.11 -13.36
CA ALA A 4 -62.78 13.45 -12.07
C ALA A 4 -61.28 13.75 -12.27
N CYS A 5 -60.91 14.98 -11.90
CA CYS A 5 -59.56 15.52 -11.91
C CYS A 5 -58.72 14.92 -10.77
N GLY A 6 -57.69 14.14 -11.10
CA GLY A 6 -56.73 13.56 -10.15
C GLY A 6 -55.41 14.33 -10.17
N ARG A 7 -55.02 14.84 -8.99
CA ARG A 7 -53.74 15.52 -8.71
C ARG A 7 -52.62 14.48 -8.62
N VAL A 8 -51.55 14.63 -9.40
CA VAL A 8 -50.33 13.79 -9.34
C VAL A 8 -49.19 14.62 -8.74
N GLU A 9 -48.58 14.10 -7.67
CA GLU A 9 -47.37 14.65 -7.08
C GLU A 9 -46.14 14.38 -7.96
N ILE A 10 -45.33 15.42 -8.14
CA ILE A 10 -44.06 15.40 -8.88
C ILE A 10 -42.92 15.07 -7.93
N GLY A 11 -42.44 13.82 -7.97
CA GLY A 11 -41.14 13.44 -7.42
C GLY A 11 -40.02 13.87 -8.37
N SER A 12 -39.10 14.72 -7.91
CA SER A 12 -37.94 15.14 -8.70
C SER A 12 -36.82 14.09 -8.61
N PHE A 13 -36.43 13.59 -9.78
CA PHE A 13 -35.35 12.64 -10.00
C PHE A 13 -34.00 13.38 -10.17
N VAL A 14 -32.94 12.80 -9.62
CA VAL A 14 -31.57 13.35 -9.57
C VAL A 14 -30.86 13.17 -10.91
N MET A 15 -30.41 14.26 -11.54
CA MET A 15 -29.52 14.22 -12.72
C MET A 15 -28.04 14.23 -12.30
N LYS A 16 -27.35 13.09 -12.44
CA LYS A 16 -25.89 13.04 -12.53
C LYS A 16 -25.47 13.22 -13.99
N LYS A 17 -24.71 14.28 -14.29
CA LYS A 17 -24.15 14.58 -15.61
C LYS A 17 -23.09 13.53 -15.98
N THR A 18 -23.34 12.76 -17.04
CA THR A 18 -22.36 11.90 -17.70
C THR A 18 -21.76 12.64 -18.91
N THR A 19 -20.50 13.04 -18.80
CA THR A 19 -19.72 13.54 -19.93
C THR A 19 -19.28 12.33 -20.78
N ARG A 20 -19.79 12.21 -22.02
CA ARG A 20 -19.32 11.22 -23.00
C ARG A 20 -18.13 11.79 -23.77
N LEU A 21 -16.97 11.15 -23.64
CA LEU A 21 -15.82 11.35 -24.53
C LEU A 21 -15.96 10.37 -25.71
N PHE A 22 -16.05 10.88 -26.93
CA PHE A 22 -16.12 10.06 -28.14
C PHE A 22 -14.69 9.74 -28.63
N ILE A 23 -14.35 8.46 -28.73
CA ILE A 23 -13.17 7.99 -29.47
C ILE A 23 -13.68 7.32 -30.75
N THR A 24 -13.35 7.90 -31.89
CA THR A 24 -13.68 7.38 -33.22
C THR A 24 -12.64 6.34 -33.62
N ALA A 25 -13.03 5.06 -33.72
CA ALA A 25 -12.22 4.04 -34.37
C ALA A 25 -12.67 3.93 -35.84
N LEU A 26 -11.75 4.17 -36.78
CA LEU A 26 -11.96 3.85 -38.20
C LEU A 26 -11.86 2.33 -38.37
N LEU A 27 -12.95 1.68 -38.80
CA LEU A 27 -12.95 0.32 -39.33
C LEU A 27 -13.21 0.38 -40.83
N SER A 28 -12.24 -0.06 -41.63
CA SER A 28 -12.40 -0.26 -43.07
C SER A 28 -13.33 -1.44 -43.35
N THR A 29 -14.34 -1.22 -44.18
CA THR A 29 -15.42 -2.15 -44.53
C THR A 29 -15.02 -3.15 -45.61
N VAL A 30 -15.40 -4.43 -45.46
CA VAL A 30 -15.80 -5.31 -46.57
C VAL A 30 -16.75 -6.42 -46.09
N GLY A 31 -17.96 -6.45 -46.68
CA GLY A 31 -18.75 -7.67 -46.93
C GLY A 31 -19.59 -8.27 -45.78
N PRO A 32 -20.69 -8.98 -46.10
CA PRO A 32 -21.95 -8.83 -45.35
C PRO A 32 -22.26 -9.97 -44.37
N PHE A 33 -23.24 -9.74 -43.51
CA PHE A 33 -23.86 -10.68 -42.56
C PHE A 33 -23.01 -11.14 -41.36
N VAL A 34 -23.06 -10.38 -40.26
CA VAL A 34 -23.31 -10.96 -38.92
C VAL A 34 -24.16 -9.97 -38.10
N ASN A 35 -25.18 -10.51 -37.45
CA ASN A 35 -26.10 -9.87 -36.53
C ASN A 35 -25.34 -9.05 -35.46
N ALA A 36 -25.65 -7.76 -35.33
CA ALA A 36 -25.06 -6.89 -34.31
C ALA A 36 -25.62 -7.22 -32.92
N GLN A 37 -25.08 -8.25 -32.28
CA GLN A 37 -25.21 -8.36 -30.83
C GLN A 37 -24.42 -7.20 -30.21
N LYS A 38 -25.13 -6.31 -29.52
CA LYS A 38 -24.52 -5.39 -28.55
C LYS A 38 -23.79 -6.23 -27.53
N ILE A 39 -22.47 -6.33 -27.68
CA ILE A 39 -21.61 -6.77 -26.60
C ILE A 39 -21.47 -5.54 -25.71
N ASP A 40 -22.35 -5.44 -24.71
CA ASP A 40 -22.13 -4.54 -23.58
C ASP A 40 -20.92 -5.08 -22.82
N ILE A 41 -19.72 -4.62 -23.21
CA ILE A 41 -18.51 -4.85 -22.44
C ILE A 41 -18.70 -4.09 -21.13
N LYS A 42 -19.06 -4.81 -20.05
CA LYS A 42 -18.94 -4.30 -18.68
C LYS A 42 -17.46 -4.01 -18.43
N ILE A 43 -17.11 -2.74 -18.45
CA ILE A 43 -15.79 -2.23 -18.05
C ILE A 43 -15.76 -2.17 -16.52
N ASP A 44 -15.82 -3.33 -15.88
CA ASP A 44 -15.70 -3.50 -14.42
C ASP A 44 -14.82 -4.71 -14.15
N SER A 45 -13.54 -4.68 -14.52
CA SER A 45 -12.60 -5.76 -14.13
C SER A 45 -11.16 -5.42 -14.50
N LEU A 46 -10.50 -4.53 -13.74
CA LEU A 46 -9.03 -4.50 -13.72
C LEU A 46 -8.42 -4.19 -12.34
N SER A 47 -9.17 -4.19 -11.22
CA SER A 47 -8.56 -3.93 -9.90
C SER A 47 -9.18 -4.63 -8.68
N GLU A 48 -10.17 -5.51 -8.84
CA GLU A 48 -10.62 -6.35 -7.73
C GLU A 48 -10.02 -7.75 -7.88
N LEU A 49 -8.79 -7.92 -7.37
CA LEU A 49 -8.37 -9.23 -6.89
C LEU A 49 -9.44 -9.66 -5.88
N ALA A 50 -10.19 -10.71 -6.21
CA ALA A 50 -11.22 -11.25 -5.33
C ALA A 50 -10.65 -11.42 -3.92
N VAL A 51 -11.37 -10.92 -2.91
CA VAL A 51 -10.96 -11.03 -1.51
C VAL A 51 -10.66 -12.50 -1.22
N PRO A 52 -9.45 -12.86 -0.77
CA PRO A 52 -9.09 -14.25 -0.57
C PRO A 52 -9.95 -14.87 0.53
N PRO A 53 -10.24 -16.19 0.47
CA PRO A 53 -11.01 -16.87 1.50
C PRO A 53 -10.44 -16.63 2.89
N GLY A 54 -11.29 -16.26 3.83
CA GLY A 54 -10.91 -15.90 5.20
C GLY A 54 -10.56 -14.42 5.38
N PHE A 55 -10.65 -13.56 4.38
CA PHE A 55 -10.49 -12.10 4.50
C PHE A 55 -11.79 -11.30 4.28
N GLU A 56 -12.95 -11.97 4.35
CA GLU A 56 -14.27 -11.34 4.20
C GLU A 56 -14.51 -10.25 5.26
N LYS A 57 -13.95 -10.46 6.46
CA LYS A 57 -13.84 -9.46 7.51
C LYS A 57 -12.37 -9.19 7.79
N ILE A 58 -11.95 -7.96 7.52
CA ILE A 58 -10.62 -7.45 7.86
C ILE A 58 -10.65 -6.73 9.21
N ASP A 59 -9.55 -6.82 9.94
CA ASP A 59 -9.40 -6.11 11.22
C ASP A 59 -8.86 -4.69 10.98
N GLN A 60 -8.06 -4.50 9.93
CA GLN A 60 -7.43 -3.21 9.63
C GLN A 60 -7.11 -3.09 8.13
N GLU A 61 -7.38 -1.91 7.57
CA GLU A 61 -6.93 -1.52 6.24
C GLU A 61 -5.82 -0.48 6.36
N ILE A 62 -4.72 -0.70 5.63
CA ILE A 62 -3.58 0.19 5.54
C ILE A 62 -3.39 0.58 4.08
N VAL A 63 -3.25 1.88 3.82
CA VAL A 63 -2.89 2.38 2.49
C VAL A 63 -1.50 2.98 2.59
N ILE A 64 -0.59 2.52 1.73
CA ILE A 64 0.77 3.04 1.62
C ILE A 64 0.96 3.48 0.18
N SER A 65 1.46 4.70 -0.02
CA SER A 65 1.81 5.26 -1.31
C SER A 65 3.31 5.50 -1.39
N THR A 66 3.87 5.36 -2.59
CA THR A 66 5.16 5.99 -2.89
C THR A 66 4.99 7.51 -2.90
N MET A 67 6.03 8.21 -2.45
CA MET A 67 6.15 9.66 -2.57
C MET A 67 6.93 9.97 -3.85
N GLU A 68 6.26 10.60 -4.82
CA GLU A 68 6.79 10.82 -6.17
C GLU A 68 8.17 11.51 -6.13
N ALA A 69 9.15 10.90 -6.80
CA ALA A 69 10.53 11.36 -6.91
C ALA A 69 11.28 11.51 -5.56
N GLN A 70 10.80 10.86 -4.50
CA GLN A 70 11.44 10.94 -3.17
C GLN A 70 12.04 9.62 -2.69
N MET A 71 11.80 8.50 -3.40
CA MET A 71 12.21 7.15 -2.99
C MET A 71 11.82 6.84 -1.54
N LYS A 72 10.59 7.19 -1.17
CA LYS A 72 10.04 7.04 0.19
C LYS A 72 8.62 6.55 0.13
N TYR A 73 8.20 5.88 1.20
CA TYR A 73 6.80 5.68 1.51
C TYR A 73 6.26 6.86 2.30
N ASP A 74 4.99 7.20 2.09
CA ASP A 74 4.25 8.19 2.86
C ASP A 74 4.02 7.73 4.32
N VAL A 75 3.80 6.43 4.50
CA VAL A 75 3.76 5.76 5.79
C VAL A 75 5.14 5.17 6.06
N ARG A 76 5.83 5.71 7.06
CA ARG A 76 7.10 5.24 7.64
C ARG A 76 6.90 4.23 8.75
N SER A 77 5.76 4.28 9.44
CA SER A 77 5.38 3.26 10.40
C SER A 77 3.89 3.16 10.63
N PHE A 78 3.43 1.95 10.94
CA PHE A 78 2.06 1.66 11.37
C PHE A 78 2.07 0.48 12.35
N SER A 79 1.00 0.35 13.14
CA SER A 79 0.86 -0.74 14.11
C SER A 79 -0.35 -1.63 13.80
N VAL A 80 -0.23 -2.91 14.11
CA VAL A 80 -1.28 -3.93 13.96
C VAL A 80 -1.30 -4.85 15.19
N LYS A 81 -2.46 -5.42 15.49
CA LYS A 81 -2.58 -6.42 16.57
C LYS A 81 -2.04 -7.78 16.10
N PRO A 82 -1.51 -8.62 17.01
CA PRO A 82 -1.16 -9.99 16.68
C PRO A 82 -2.32 -10.74 16.04
N ASN A 83 -2.06 -11.50 14.98
CA ASN A 83 -3.06 -12.25 14.21
C ASN A 83 -4.10 -11.42 13.46
N ALA A 84 -4.00 -10.09 13.43
CA ALA A 84 -4.93 -9.24 12.69
C ALA A 84 -4.92 -9.59 11.19
N LYS A 85 -6.10 -9.65 10.59
CA LYS A 85 -6.27 -9.75 9.14
C LYS A 85 -6.14 -8.35 8.55
N VAL A 86 -5.04 -8.12 7.84
CA VAL A 86 -4.68 -6.82 7.28
C VAL A 86 -4.92 -6.84 5.77
N LYS A 87 -5.61 -5.81 5.28
CA LYS A 87 -5.62 -5.43 3.87
C LYS A 87 -4.63 -4.28 3.70
N LEU A 88 -3.62 -4.46 2.86
CA LEU A 88 -2.65 -3.41 2.52
C LEU A 88 -2.80 -3.04 1.05
N VAL A 89 -3.20 -1.80 0.79
CA VAL A 89 -3.22 -1.22 -0.55
C VAL A 89 -1.91 -0.48 -0.76
N PHE A 90 -1.11 -0.95 -1.72
CA PHE A 90 0.13 -0.29 -2.10
C PHE A 90 -0.05 0.45 -3.42
N LYS A 91 0.14 1.77 -3.39
CA LYS A 91 -0.01 2.66 -4.54
C LYS A 91 1.36 3.14 -5.01
N ASN A 92 1.59 3.05 -6.31
CA ASN A 92 2.78 3.57 -6.94
C ASN A 92 2.43 4.71 -7.92
N PRO A 93 2.19 5.93 -7.43
CA PRO A 93 2.09 7.10 -8.29
C PRO A 93 3.43 7.54 -8.88
N ASP A 94 4.57 6.88 -8.63
CA ASP A 94 5.86 7.30 -9.18
C ASP A 94 6.00 6.92 -10.68
N THR A 95 7.11 7.36 -11.27
CA THR A 95 7.53 7.02 -12.64
C THR A 95 8.45 5.80 -12.69
N LEU A 96 8.94 5.34 -11.53
CA LEU A 96 9.72 4.12 -11.38
C LEU A 96 8.88 2.97 -10.81
N PRO A 97 9.22 1.71 -11.09
CA PRO A 97 8.58 0.57 -10.44
C PRO A 97 9.08 0.44 -8.99
N HIS A 98 8.17 0.04 -8.11
CA HIS A 98 8.45 -0.16 -6.69
C HIS A 98 7.73 -1.40 -6.18
N ASN A 99 8.30 -2.05 -5.16
CA ASN A 99 7.62 -3.08 -4.40
C ASN A 99 7.65 -2.73 -2.91
N LEU A 100 6.80 -3.39 -2.14
CA LEU A 100 6.78 -3.37 -0.69
C LEU A 100 6.82 -4.82 -0.19
N ILE A 101 7.93 -5.16 0.47
CA ILE A 101 8.13 -6.48 1.08
C ILE A 101 8.16 -6.33 2.59
N ILE A 102 7.27 -7.03 3.30
CA ILE A 102 7.28 -7.10 4.78
C ILE A 102 8.15 -8.28 5.20
N CYS A 103 9.10 -8.04 6.10
CA CYS A 103 10.05 -9.04 6.56
C CYS A 103 9.90 -9.35 8.05
N THR A 104 10.32 -10.55 8.46
CA THR A 104 10.53 -10.87 9.87
C THR A 104 11.61 -9.96 10.48
N PRO A 105 11.59 -9.75 11.81
CA PRO A 105 12.65 -9.01 12.49
C PRO A 105 13.97 -9.76 12.31
N GLY A 106 15.06 -9.05 12.02
CA GLY A 106 16.38 -9.68 11.93
C GLY A 106 16.93 -10.08 13.30
N LYS A 107 18.14 -10.62 13.33
CA LYS A 107 18.84 -11.05 14.57
C LYS A 107 18.86 -9.99 15.67
N LYS A 108 18.86 -8.71 15.29
CA LYS A 108 18.80 -7.56 16.20
C LYS A 108 17.37 -7.06 16.44
N LYS A 109 16.37 -7.95 16.46
CA LYS A 109 14.94 -7.64 16.69
C LYS A 109 14.41 -6.49 15.82
N GLY A 110 14.70 -6.52 14.51
CA GLY A 110 14.25 -5.51 13.55
C GLY A 110 15.21 -4.32 13.36
N GLY A 111 16.28 -4.22 14.16
CA GLY A 111 17.30 -3.17 14.02
C GLY A 111 18.12 -3.23 12.73
N ASP A 112 18.07 -4.33 11.98
CA ASP A 112 18.70 -4.48 10.67
C ASP A 112 17.85 -3.92 9.52
N ARG A 113 16.60 -3.51 9.79
CA ARG A 113 15.67 -2.90 8.82
C ARG A 113 15.45 -3.72 7.55
N GLY A 114 15.68 -5.04 7.58
CA GLY A 114 15.55 -5.91 6.41
C GLY A 114 16.82 -6.07 5.56
N GLN A 115 17.98 -5.59 6.04
CA GLN A 115 19.26 -5.66 5.32
C GLN A 115 19.61 -7.06 4.81
N GLU A 116 19.34 -8.13 5.57
CA GLU A 116 19.62 -9.50 5.12
C GLU A 116 18.85 -9.89 3.85
N VAL A 117 17.60 -9.42 3.71
CA VAL A 117 16.79 -9.65 2.51
C VAL A 117 17.36 -8.86 1.33
N ILE A 118 17.84 -7.64 1.60
CA ILE A 118 18.53 -6.81 0.59
C ILE A 118 19.83 -7.48 0.14
N ASP A 119 20.62 -8.03 1.05
CA ASP A 119 21.84 -8.76 0.71
C ASP A 119 21.52 -9.97 -0.18
N ALA A 120 20.38 -10.65 0.06
CA ALA A 120 19.90 -11.72 -0.81
C ALA A 120 19.47 -11.21 -2.20
N VAL A 121 18.85 -10.04 -2.30
CA VAL A 121 18.51 -9.39 -3.58
C VAL A 121 19.76 -9.02 -4.37
N LEU A 122 20.76 -8.43 -3.70
CA LEU A 122 22.03 -8.07 -4.34
C LEU A 122 22.76 -9.31 -4.90
N LYS A 123 22.64 -10.45 -4.23
CA LYS A 123 23.19 -11.74 -4.70
C LYS A 123 22.47 -12.30 -5.93
N LEU A 124 21.28 -11.81 -6.29
CA LEU A 124 20.63 -12.21 -7.54
C LEU A 124 21.43 -11.73 -8.76
N GLY A 125 22.17 -10.63 -8.63
CA GLY A 125 22.91 -10.01 -9.73
C GLY A 125 22.00 -9.74 -10.93
N ASP A 126 22.46 -10.12 -12.12
CA ASP A 126 21.76 -9.91 -13.38
C ASP A 126 20.40 -10.62 -13.45
N LYS A 127 20.22 -11.71 -12.69
CA LYS A 127 18.94 -12.43 -12.59
C LYS A 127 17.88 -11.64 -11.82
N GLY A 128 18.25 -10.55 -11.18
CA GLY A 128 17.34 -9.70 -10.41
C GLY A 128 16.18 -9.17 -11.27
N VAL A 129 16.44 -8.79 -12.52
CA VAL A 129 15.39 -8.29 -13.43
C VAL A 129 14.30 -9.34 -13.65
N GLU A 130 14.69 -10.57 -14.00
CA GLU A 130 13.77 -11.69 -14.24
C GLU A 130 13.01 -12.11 -12.98
N GLN A 131 13.60 -11.86 -11.81
CA GLN A 131 13.02 -12.17 -10.51
C GLN A 131 12.30 -10.99 -9.86
N ASN A 132 12.05 -9.89 -10.60
CA ASN A 132 11.41 -8.68 -10.08
C ASN A 132 12.13 -8.08 -8.84
N TRP A 133 13.43 -8.30 -8.74
CA TRP A 133 14.28 -7.91 -7.61
C TRP A 133 13.79 -8.49 -6.28
N GLU A 134 13.15 -9.65 -6.32
CA GLU A 134 12.66 -10.36 -5.14
C GLU A 134 13.44 -11.66 -4.94
N PRO A 135 14.04 -11.91 -3.77
CA PRO A 135 14.71 -13.17 -3.48
C PRO A 135 13.64 -14.20 -3.11
N LYS A 136 13.00 -14.79 -4.13
CA LYS A 136 11.88 -15.71 -3.97
C LYS A 136 12.24 -16.85 -3.01
N GLY A 137 11.37 -17.12 -2.05
CA GLY A 137 11.58 -18.17 -1.04
C GLY A 137 12.49 -17.79 0.13
N HIS A 138 12.95 -16.54 0.23
CA HIS A 138 13.74 -16.11 1.38
C HIS A 138 12.92 -16.23 2.68
N PRO A 139 13.41 -16.92 3.72
CA PRO A 139 12.62 -17.29 4.90
C PRO A 139 12.17 -16.10 5.75
N ARG A 140 12.79 -14.94 5.56
CA ARG A 140 12.38 -13.70 6.22
C ARG A 140 11.26 -12.95 5.52
N ILE A 141 10.92 -13.27 4.27
CA ILE A 141 9.82 -12.59 3.57
C ILE A 141 8.49 -13.15 4.09
N LEU A 142 7.65 -12.26 4.61
CA LEU A 142 6.32 -12.60 5.10
C LEU A 142 5.26 -12.34 4.02
N VAL A 143 5.38 -11.19 3.36
CA VAL A 143 4.43 -10.69 2.36
C VAL A 143 5.19 -9.89 1.34
N THR A 144 4.83 -10.01 0.07
CA THR A 144 5.37 -9.21 -1.03
C THR A 144 4.24 -8.69 -1.90
N SER A 145 4.39 -7.45 -2.36
CA SER A 145 3.45 -6.83 -3.31
C SER A 145 3.67 -7.31 -4.74
N GLY A 146 4.78 -7.99 -5.03
CA GLY A 146 5.32 -8.00 -6.38
C GLY A 146 5.92 -6.64 -6.75
N MET A 147 6.60 -6.56 -7.90
CA MET A 147 7.02 -5.28 -8.48
C MET A 147 5.83 -4.53 -9.10
N VAL A 148 5.39 -3.46 -8.43
CA VAL A 148 4.29 -2.61 -8.87
C VAL A 148 4.81 -1.57 -9.86
N GLN A 149 4.28 -1.64 -11.08
CA GLN A 149 4.67 -0.76 -12.18
C GLN A 149 4.23 0.69 -11.94
N PRO A 150 4.84 1.67 -12.66
CA PRO A 150 4.48 3.07 -12.57
C PRO A 150 2.98 3.32 -12.75
N LYS A 151 2.43 4.23 -11.94
CA LYS A 151 1.02 4.64 -11.94
C LYS A 151 0.04 3.46 -11.75
N LYS A 152 0.48 2.38 -11.08
CA LYS A 152 -0.35 1.23 -10.70
C LYS A 152 -0.49 1.11 -9.19
N GLU A 153 -1.41 0.27 -8.78
CA GLU A 153 -1.60 -0.12 -7.39
C GLU A 153 -1.84 -1.63 -7.30
N THR A 154 -1.61 -2.18 -6.11
CA THR A 154 -1.91 -3.58 -5.80
C THR A 154 -2.46 -3.67 -4.38
N THR A 155 -3.21 -4.74 -4.12
CA THR A 155 -3.74 -5.02 -2.78
C THR A 155 -3.19 -6.36 -2.30
N MET A 156 -2.65 -6.36 -1.10
CA MET A 156 -2.18 -7.56 -0.40
C MET A 156 -3.09 -7.84 0.80
N TYR A 157 -3.36 -9.11 1.03
CA TYR A 157 -4.07 -9.58 2.22
C TYR A 157 -3.14 -10.50 3.01
N PHE A 158 -2.95 -10.21 4.29
CA PHE A 158 -2.10 -11.05 5.13
C PHE A 158 -2.56 -11.07 6.58
N LYS A 159 -2.22 -12.16 7.27
CA LYS A 159 -2.40 -12.25 8.71
C LYS A 159 -1.14 -11.75 9.39
N ALA A 160 -1.27 -10.73 10.23
CA ALA A 160 -0.16 -10.21 11.01
C ALA A 160 0.43 -11.34 11.90
N PRO A 161 1.76 -11.38 12.08
CA PRO A 161 2.42 -12.35 12.93
C PRO A 161 1.83 -12.41 14.35
N LYS A 162 1.90 -13.58 14.99
CA LYS A 162 1.48 -13.75 16.40
C LYS A 162 2.48 -13.13 17.37
N GLN A 163 3.76 -13.12 17.00
CA GLN A 163 4.83 -12.60 17.83
C GLN A 163 4.85 -11.07 17.76
N GLU A 164 4.94 -10.43 18.91
CA GLU A 164 5.10 -8.98 18.99
C GLU A 164 6.52 -8.57 18.59
N GLY A 165 6.64 -7.40 17.97
CA GLY A 165 7.93 -6.85 17.55
C GLY A 165 7.82 -5.92 16.35
N ASP A 166 8.98 -5.47 15.89
CA ASP A 166 9.13 -4.55 14.78
C ASP A 166 9.49 -5.32 13.50
N TYR A 167 8.57 -5.29 12.54
CA TYR A 167 8.65 -5.99 11.26
C TYR A 167 8.95 -4.97 10.15
N PRO A 168 10.19 -4.92 9.64
CA PRO A 168 10.53 -3.94 8.62
C PRO A 168 9.81 -4.23 7.31
N TYR A 169 9.45 -3.17 6.59
CA TYR A 169 9.06 -3.28 5.20
C TYR A 169 9.94 -2.44 4.29
N ILE A 170 10.25 -2.98 3.12
CA ILE A 170 11.37 -2.53 2.30
C ILE A 170 10.97 -2.48 0.83
N CYS A 171 11.50 -1.50 0.10
CA CYS A 171 11.61 -1.58 -1.35
C CYS A 171 12.94 -2.25 -1.72
N THR A 172 12.89 -3.24 -2.61
CA THR A 172 14.08 -3.97 -3.08
C THR A 172 14.47 -3.61 -4.50
N PHE A 173 13.77 -2.66 -5.14
CA PHE A 173 14.25 -2.08 -6.37
C PHE A 173 15.68 -1.51 -6.15
N PRO A 174 16.63 -1.78 -7.06
CA PRO A 174 18.05 -1.50 -6.82
C PRO A 174 18.30 -0.06 -6.34
N GLY A 175 19.03 0.07 -5.23
CA GLY A 175 19.38 1.35 -4.63
C GLY A 175 18.30 2.03 -3.78
N HIS A 176 17.02 1.63 -3.88
CA HIS A 176 15.93 2.34 -3.19
C HIS A 176 15.88 2.05 -1.69
N PHE A 177 16.28 0.85 -1.25
CA PHE A 177 16.13 0.42 0.13
C PHE A 177 16.64 1.42 1.18
N GLN A 178 17.77 2.08 0.92
CA GLN A 178 18.38 3.01 1.89
C GLN A 178 17.41 4.10 2.36
N LEU A 179 16.56 4.59 1.47
CA LEU A 179 15.58 5.64 1.74
C LEU A 179 14.15 5.11 1.82
N MET A 180 13.86 4.02 1.11
CA MET A 180 12.52 3.49 0.88
C MET A 180 12.24 2.27 1.75
N ASN A 181 12.10 2.52 3.04
CA ASN A 181 11.80 1.52 4.05
C ASN A 181 10.93 2.10 5.17
N GLY A 182 10.26 1.23 5.91
CA GLY A 182 9.48 1.58 7.09
C GLY A 182 9.31 0.41 8.04
N MET A 183 8.43 0.56 9.03
CA MET A 183 8.27 -0.43 10.10
C MET A 183 6.81 -0.72 10.44
N MET A 184 6.42 -1.99 10.42
CA MET A 184 5.16 -2.49 10.95
C MET A 184 5.37 -2.97 12.39
N GLY A 185 4.72 -2.35 13.37
CA GLY A 185 4.75 -2.79 14.76
C GLY A 185 3.63 -3.80 15.03
N VAL A 186 3.97 -4.99 15.51
CA VAL A 186 2.99 -5.96 16.01
C VAL A 186 2.92 -5.85 17.53
N SER A 187 1.78 -5.42 18.08
CA SER A 187 1.59 -5.26 19.52
C SER A 187 0.13 -5.43 19.93
N ARG A 188 -0.14 -6.04 21.10
CA ARG A 188 -1.50 -6.09 21.69
C ARG A 188 -2.09 -4.69 21.93
N ASN A 189 -1.23 -3.71 22.22
CA ASN A 189 -1.62 -2.32 22.46
C ASN A 189 -1.44 -1.45 21.20
N ALA A 190 -1.59 -2.04 20.01
CA ALA A 190 -1.52 -1.33 18.74
C ALA A 190 -2.38 -0.07 18.75
N ASN A 191 -1.74 1.07 18.49
CA ASN A 191 -2.33 2.40 18.43
C ASN A 191 -2.58 2.80 16.95
N PRO A 192 -3.71 3.42 16.59
CA PRO A 192 -3.97 3.87 15.23
C PRO A 192 -3.01 4.95 14.70
N ILE A 193 -2.16 5.56 15.54
CA ILE A 193 -1.18 6.55 15.10
C ILE A 193 -0.14 5.91 14.16
N THR A 194 0.02 6.50 12.98
CA THR A 194 1.08 6.20 12.02
C THR A 194 2.19 7.25 12.09
N ASN A 195 3.38 6.92 11.56
CA ASN A 195 4.50 7.85 11.44
C ASN A 195 5.01 8.45 12.76
N LEU A 196 4.84 7.72 13.87
CA LEU A 196 5.36 8.18 15.15
C LEU A 196 6.88 8.29 15.09
N THR A 197 7.42 9.45 15.47
CA THR A 197 8.86 9.68 15.54
C THR A 197 9.24 10.17 16.93
N TYR A 198 10.42 9.82 17.40
CA TYR A 198 10.98 10.31 18.65
C TYR A 198 12.25 11.13 18.39
N LYS A 199 12.47 12.12 19.27
CA LYS A 199 13.73 12.85 19.41
C LYS A 199 14.11 12.78 20.89
N PHE A 200 15.22 12.12 21.18
CA PHE A 200 15.77 11.97 22.53
C PHE A 200 16.81 13.06 22.76
N TYR A 201 16.61 13.83 23.83
CA TYR A 201 17.49 14.90 24.26
C TYR A 201 18.06 14.54 25.64
N HIS A 202 19.34 14.83 25.87
CA HIS A 202 20.00 14.64 27.16
C HIS A 202 20.48 15.98 27.68
N GLY A 203 20.17 16.31 28.93
CA GLY A 203 20.64 17.51 29.61
C GLY A 203 20.02 17.66 31.00
N SER A 204 20.56 18.59 31.79
CA SER A 204 20.05 18.92 33.12
C SER A 204 19.36 20.28 33.04
N TRP A 205 18.04 20.28 33.20
CA TRP A 205 17.21 21.44 32.90
C TRP A 205 16.46 21.89 34.15
N GLY A 206 16.82 23.05 34.70
CA GLY A 206 16.04 23.69 35.77
C GLY A 206 14.71 24.28 35.29
N LYS A 207 14.54 24.43 33.98
CA LYS A 207 13.32 24.85 33.28
C LYS A 207 13.28 24.18 31.91
N MET A 208 12.08 23.89 31.39
CA MET A 208 11.92 23.21 30.09
C MET A 208 12.66 23.99 28.98
N PRO A 209 13.62 23.36 28.28
CA PRO A 209 14.37 24.02 27.23
C PRO A 209 13.52 24.18 25.96
N ASP A 210 13.92 25.11 25.10
CA ASP A 210 13.38 25.22 23.76
C ASP A 210 13.98 24.13 22.86
N PHE A 211 13.26 23.01 22.70
CA PHE A 211 13.72 21.85 21.93
C PHE A 211 13.92 22.14 20.43
N SER A 212 13.38 23.26 19.91
CA SER A 212 13.62 23.66 18.52
C SER A 212 15.05 24.16 18.28
N LYS A 213 15.75 24.55 19.36
CA LYS A 213 17.12 25.07 19.33
C LYS A 213 18.17 24.03 19.76
N LEU A 214 17.75 22.79 19.98
CA LEU A 214 18.62 21.72 20.45
C LEU A 214 18.75 20.62 19.39
N GLU A 215 19.95 20.04 19.31
CA GLU A 215 20.21 18.85 18.53
C GLU A 215 19.86 17.59 19.35
N PRO A 216 19.02 16.69 18.85
CA PRO A 216 18.69 15.45 19.54
C PRO A 216 19.91 14.51 19.58
N LYS A 217 20.10 13.84 20.72
CA LYS A 217 21.12 12.78 20.86
C LYS A 217 20.76 11.53 20.07
N LYS A 218 19.48 11.26 19.89
CA LYS A 218 18.98 10.17 19.07
C LYS A 218 17.63 10.55 18.50
N ALA A 219 17.34 10.13 17.29
CA ALA A 219 15.99 10.21 16.73
C ALA A 219 15.66 8.92 16.00
N GLY A 220 14.38 8.65 15.81
CA GLY A 220 13.95 7.47 15.07
C GLY A 220 12.44 7.41 14.86
N VAL A 221 12.01 6.36 14.18
CA VAL A 221 10.60 6.05 13.93
C VAL A 221 10.19 4.94 14.89
N LEU A 222 9.06 5.13 15.59
CA LEU A 222 8.43 4.11 16.41
C LEU A 222 7.27 3.51 15.64
N ALA A 223 7.16 2.19 15.69
CA ALA A 223 6.12 1.46 14.96
C ALA A 223 4.92 1.08 15.82
N ASN A 224 5.08 1.07 17.14
CA ASN A 224 4.13 0.51 18.09
C ASN A 224 3.35 1.56 18.91
N GLY A 225 3.59 2.86 18.73
CA GLY A 225 2.72 3.90 19.27
C GLY A 225 2.64 3.98 20.80
N LEU A 226 3.64 3.45 21.52
CA LEU A 226 3.69 3.32 22.98
C LEU A 226 4.86 4.10 23.58
#